data_AF-A0A7S2W7Q1-F1
#
_entry.id   AF-A0A7S2W7Q1-F1
#
_cell.length_a   1.000
_cell.length_b   1.000
_cell.length_c   1.000
_cell.angle_alpha   90.00
_cell.angle_beta   90.00
_cell.angle_gamma   90.00
#
_symmetry.space_group_name_H-M   'P 1'
#
loop_
_entity.id
_entity.type
_entity.pdbx_description
1 polymer ?
#
loop_
_entity_poly.entity_id
_entity_poly.type
_entity_poly.pdbx_seq_one_letter_code
_entity_poly.pdbx_strand_id
1 'polypeptide(L)'
;DPLDDPLDFGKSVSEDKYNELCTIPEDTVGWYGPELKRTAQRAQEQWFAVWFSELVRITKPGGTIVVEDIARSYCEDTLDYGGVPKDWWFEAKDIYGWDVEEESITIADSSEAAFGTRYHVSMKKSAQQEKEEMLP
;
A
#
# COMPACT_ATOMS: atom_id res chain seq x y z
N ASP A 1 -19.92 -15.82 5.31
CA ASP A 1 -19.70 -15.30 3.95
C ASP A 1 -18.32 -14.65 3.97
N PRO A 2 -17.35 -15.00 3.13
CA PRO A 2 -15.92 -14.72 3.41
C PRO A 2 -15.50 -13.28 3.10
N LEU A 3 -16.41 -12.32 3.22
CA LEU A 3 -16.21 -10.89 3.01
C LEU A 3 -16.97 -10.10 4.09
N ASP A 4 -16.87 -10.50 5.36
CA ASP A 4 -17.07 -9.54 6.45
C ASP A 4 -15.83 -8.64 6.45
N ASP A 5 -15.99 -7.45 5.88
CA ASP A 5 -14.97 -6.40 5.87
C ASP A 5 -14.67 -6.01 7.33
N PRO A 6 -13.43 -6.13 7.82
CA PRO A 6 -13.08 -5.63 9.15
C PRO A 6 -13.25 -4.11 9.30
N LEU A 7 -13.52 -3.39 8.21
CA LEU A 7 -13.94 -1.99 8.15
C LEU A 7 -15.46 -1.81 7.92
N ASP A 8 -16.28 -2.86 7.90
CA ASP A 8 -17.73 -2.72 7.97
C ASP A 8 -18.13 -2.36 9.40
N PHE A 9 -17.93 -1.09 9.73
CA PHE A 9 -18.30 -0.52 11.02
C PHE A 9 -19.82 -0.36 11.20
N GLY A 10 -20.65 -0.82 10.24
CA GLY A 10 -22.09 -0.74 10.33
C GLY A 10 -22.59 0.68 10.53
N LYS A 11 -23.05 1.32 9.45
CA LYS A 11 -23.34 2.77 9.35
C LYS A 11 -22.06 3.59 9.26
N SER A 12 -22.03 4.49 8.28
CA SER A 12 -20.94 5.43 7.98
C SER A 12 -20.11 5.79 9.22
N VAL A 13 -18.87 5.32 9.28
CA VAL A 13 -17.88 5.92 10.18
C VAL A 13 -17.81 7.38 9.78
N SER A 14 -18.15 8.29 10.68
CA SER A 14 -17.94 9.70 10.43
C SER A 14 -16.44 9.93 10.28
N GLU A 15 -16.05 10.80 9.35
CA GLU A 15 -14.67 11.22 9.16
C GLU A 15 -14.00 11.61 10.50
N ASP A 16 -14.76 12.24 11.40
CA ASP A 16 -14.34 12.55 12.77
C ASP A 16 -13.86 11.33 13.57
N LYS A 17 -14.56 10.19 13.49
CA LYS A 17 -14.17 8.96 14.20
C LYS A 17 -12.92 8.32 13.59
N TYR A 18 -12.70 8.52 12.30
CA TYR A 18 -11.51 8.03 11.62
C TYR A 18 -10.31 8.94 11.94
N ASN A 19 -10.51 10.25 11.98
CA ASN A 19 -9.53 11.23 12.49
C ASN A 19 -9.15 10.98 13.96
N GLU A 20 -10.10 10.59 14.80
CA GLU A 20 -9.83 10.23 16.20
C GLU A 20 -8.76 9.14 16.30
N LEU A 21 -8.73 8.15 15.39
CA LEU A 21 -7.72 7.07 15.38
C LEU A 21 -6.28 7.62 15.30
N CYS A 22 -6.09 8.75 14.63
CA CYS A 22 -4.77 9.36 14.44
C CYS A 22 -4.32 10.21 15.64
N THR A 23 -5.25 10.52 16.54
CA THR A 23 -4.98 11.32 17.74
C THR A 23 -4.80 10.49 19.00
N ILE A 24 -5.09 9.17 18.96
CA ILE A 24 -4.89 8.27 20.08
C ILE A 24 -3.38 8.17 20.37
N PRO A 25 -2.90 8.61 21.54
CA PRO A 25 -1.49 8.48 21.90
C PRO A 25 -1.02 7.03 21.89
N GLU A 26 0.20 6.76 21.43
CA GLU A 26 0.79 5.41 21.43
C GLU A 26 0.97 4.85 22.84
N ASP A 27 1.04 5.72 23.85
CA ASP A 27 1.19 5.41 25.27
C ASP A 27 -0.16 5.33 26.02
N THR A 28 -1.29 5.48 25.33
CA THR A 28 -2.61 5.34 25.95
C THR A 28 -2.72 3.95 26.57
N VAL A 29 -3.05 3.89 27.86
CA VAL A 29 -3.16 2.65 28.64
C VAL A 29 -4.28 1.77 28.08
N GLY A 30 -3.96 0.94 27.08
CA GLY A 30 -4.89 -0.01 26.44
C GLY A 30 -4.41 -0.46 25.05
N TRP A 31 -4.47 -1.77 24.79
CA TRP A 31 -4.10 -2.37 23.50
C TRP A 31 -4.97 -1.92 22.31
N TYR A 32 -6.14 -1.34 22.60
CA TYR A 32 -7.22 -1.14 21.64
C TYR A 32 -6.93 -0.04 20.60
N GLY A 33 -6.39 1.11 21.03
CA GLY A 33 -6.18 2.26 20.14
C GLY A 33 -5.12 2.04 19.07
N PRO A 34 -3.86 1.69 19.45
CA PRO A 34 -2.82 1.36 18.50
C PRO A 34 -3.17 0.18 17.58
N GLU A 35 -3.90 -0.82 18.10
CA GLU A 35 -4.33 -1.97 17.31
C GLU A 35 -5.37 -1.59 16.24
N LEU A 36 -6.30 -0.68 16.55
CA LEU A 36 -7.26 -0.18 15.56
C LEU A 36 -6.58 0.60 14.43
N LYS A 37 -5.66 1.53 14.78
CA LYS A 37 -4.87 2.28 13.78
C LYS A 37 -4.10 1.33 12.86
N ARG A 38 -3.46 0.31 13.45
CA ARG A 38 -2.74 -0.73 12.70
C ARG A 38 -3.66 -1.56 11.82
N THR A 39 -4.84 -1.92 12.31
CA THR A 39 -5.83 -2.70 11.56
C THR A 39 -6.34 -1.93 10.35
N ALA A 40 -6.65 -0.65 10.52
CA ALA A 40 -7.07 0.22 9.43
C ALA A 40 -5.98 0.38 8.36
N GLN A 41 -4.73 0.65 8.78
CA GLN A 41 -3.60 0.75 7.85
C GLN A 41 -3.34 -0.57 7.10
N ARG A 42 -3.40 -1.72 7.78
CA ARG A 42 -3.27 -3.04 7.14
C ARG A 42 -4.34 -3.32 6.11
N ALA A 43 -5.58 -2.89 6.37
CA ALA A 43 -6.66 -3.05 5.39
C ALA A 43 -6.37 -2.22 4.11
N GLN A 44 -5.86 -1.00 4.27
CA GLN A 44 -5.44 -0.16 3.15
C GLN A 44 -4.28 -0.80 2.37
N GLU A 45 -3.26 -1.29 3.07
CA GLU A 45 -2.12 -2.01 2.48
C GLU A 45 -2.56 -3.26 1.73
N GLN A 46 -3.46 -4.06 2.30
CA GLN A 46 -3.98 -5.27 1.67
C GLN A 46 -4.76 -4.95 0.40
N TRP A 47 -5.58 -3.89 0.42
CA TRP A 47 -6.30 -3.44 -0.77
C TRP A 47 -5.33 -3.00 -1.87
N PHE A 48 -4.33 -2.16 -1.52
CA PHE A 48 -3.29 -1.72 -2.45
C PHE A 48 -2.50 -2.90 -3.00
N ALA A 49 -2.19 -3.90 -2.16
CA ALA A 49 -1.45 -5.09 -2.58
C ALA A 49 -2.20 -5.91 -3.61
N VAL A 50 -3.50 -6.16 -3.40
CA VAL A 50 -4.34 -6.91 -4.34
C VAL A 50 -4.39 -6.18 -5.68
N TRP A 51 -4.65 -4.88 -5.66
CA TRP A 51 -4.69 -4.07 -6.87
C TRP A 51 -3.34 -4.03 -7.60
N PHE A 52 -2.24 -3.81 -6.88
CA PHE A 52 -0.91 -3.74 -7.47
C PHE A 52 -0.43 -5.10 -8.01
N SER A 53 -0.79 -6.19 -7.35
CA SER A 53 -0.51 -7.56 -7.84
C SER A 53 -1.07 -7.80 -9.25
N GLU A 54 -2.23 -7.24 -9.56
CA GLU A 54 -2.80 -7.32 -10.90
C GLU A 54 -1.99 -6.54 -11.94
N LEU A 55 -1.46 -5.37 -11.57
CA LEU A 55 -0.54 -4.61 -12.43
C LEU A 55 0.74 -5.39 -12.70
N VAL A 56 1.32 -5.99 -11.66
CA VAL A 56 2.48 -6.88 -11.79
C VAL A 56 2.15 -8.04 -12.73
N ARG A 57 1.02 -8.72 -12.55
CA ARG A 57 0.59 -9.86 -13.37
C ARG A 57 0.51 -9.55 -14.86
N ILE A 58 -0.11 -8.42 -15.23
CA ILE A 58 -0.31 -8.05 -16.65
C ILE A 58 0.93 -7.44 -17.29
N THR A 59 1.88 -6.95 -16.49
CA THR A 59 3.10 -6.34 -17.00
C THR A 59 3.99 -7.41 -17.63
N LYS A 60 4.57 -7.11 -18.81
CA LYS A 60 5.50 -8.01 -19.48
C LYS A 60 6.81 -8.10 -18.69
N PRO A 61 7.53 -9.24 -18.73
CA PRO A 61 8.86 -9.35 -18.14
C PRO A 61 9.79 -8.24 -18.64
N GLY A 62 10.56 -7.62 -17.74
CA GLY A 62 11.42 -6.46 -18.04
C GLY A 62 10.67 -5.13 -18.24
N GLY A 63 9.33 -5.13 -18.14
CA GLY A 63 8.50 -3.94 -18.25
C GLY A 63 8.56 -3.07 -17.01
N THR A 64 8.33 -1.77 -17.19
CA THR A 64 8.22 -0.80 -16.08
C THR A 64 6.76 -0.70 -15.62
N ILE A 65 6.58 -0.72 -14.31
CA ILE A 65 5.32 -0.42 -13.62
C ILE A 65 5.49 0.95 -12.96
N VAL A 66 4.54 1.85 -13.20
CA VAL A 66 4.51 3.18 -12.58
C VAL A 66 3.15 3.36 -11.92
N VAL A 67 3.16 3.82 -10.68
CA VAL A 67 1.96 4.25 -9.97
C VAL A 67 2.17 5.68 -9.53
N GLU A 68 1.21 6.52 -9.90
CA GLU A 68 1.24 7.96 -9.67
C GLU A 68 0.21 8.36 -8.62
N ASP A 69 0.45 9.51 -7.97
CA ASP A 69 -0.46 10.13 -7.01
C ASP A 69 -0.91 9.22 -5.86
N ILE A 70 0.05 8.49 -5.28
CA ILE A 70 -0.17 7.64 -4.12
C ILE A 70 -0.30 8.51 -2.87
N ALA A 71 -1.43 8.38 -2.19
CA ALA A 71 -1.63 8.95 -0.86
C ALA A 71 -0.74 8.25 0.18
N ARG A 72 -0.28 9.01 1.17
CA ARG A 72 0.42 8.45 2.34
C ARG A 72 -0.56 7.73 3.26
N SER A 73 -0.05 7.04 4.27
CA SER A 73 -0.85 6.52 5.38
C SER A 73 -1.84 7.59 5.87
N TYR A 74 -3.08 7.21 6.18
CA TYR A 74 -4.12 8.18 6.53
C TYR A 74 -3.71 9.11 7.70
N CYS A 75 -3.03 8.57 8.71
CA CYS A 75 -2.58 9.38 9.84
C CYS A 75 -1.32 10.23 9.56
N GLU A 76 -0.69 10.10 8.40
CA GLU A 76 0.33 11.04 7.93
C GLU A 76 -0.30 12.22 7.19
N ASP A 77 -1.44 12.02 6.53
CA ASP A 77 -2.18 13.05 5.80
C ASP A 77 -3.69 12.82 5.92
N THR A 78 -4.28 13.32 7.01
CA THR A 78 -5.69 13.11 7.33
C THR A 78 -6.64 13.88 6.40
N LEU A 79 -6.11 14.74 5.52
CA LEU A 79 -6.87 15.47 4.51
C LEU A 79 -6.99 14.68 3.19
N ASP A 80 -6.35 13.52 3.10
CA ASP A 80 -6.40 12.63 1.95
C ASP A 80 -7.15 11.31 2.27
N TYR A 81 -7.41 10.48 1.26
CA TYR A 81 -8.14 9.22 1.39
C TYR A 81 -7.35 8.10 2.08
N GLY A 82 -6.08 8.34 2.38
CA GLY A 82 -5.16 7.33 2.91
C GLY A 82 -4.66 6.35 1.85
N GLY A 83 -3.44 5.89 2.01
CA GLY A 83 -2.79 4.92 1.15
C GLY A 83 -1.75 4.12 1.92
N VAL A 84 -0.58 3.96 1.34
CA VAL A 84 0.50 3.17 1.93
C VAL A 84 1.71 4.07 2.21
N PRO A 85 2.52 3.77 3.23
CA PRO A 85 3.74 4.52 3.45
C PRO A 85 4.77 4.19 2.36
N LYS A 86 5.80 5.03 2.21
CA LYS A 86 6.80 4.86 1.14
C LYS A 86 7.64 3.60 1.29
N ASP A 87 8.02 3.26 2.51
CA ASP A 87 8.83 2.09 2.86
C ASP A 87 8.09 0.77 2.65
N TRP A 88 6.75 0.77 2.75
CA TRP A 88 5.92 -0.40 2.48
C TRP A 88 6.23 -1.07 1.14
N TRP A 89 6.55 -0.31 0.09
CA TRP A 89 6.85 -0.86 -1.24
C TRP A 89 8.01 -1.87 -1.25
N PHE A 90 9.02 -1.65 -0.39
CA PHE A 90 10.19 -2.53 -0.32
C PHE A 90 9.87 -3.85 0.38
N GLU A 91 9.00 -3.83 1.39
CA GLU A 91 8.56 -5.04 2.11
C GLU A 91 7.45 -5.79 1.37
N ALA A 92 6.55 -5.05 0.73
CA ALA A 92 5.37 -5.59 0.05
C ALA A 92 5.73 -6.59 -1.04
N LYS A 93 6.83 -6.39 -1.79
CA LYS A 93 7.24 -7.34 -2.83
C LYS A 93 7.44 -8.76 -2.27
N ASP A 94 8.01 -8.87 -1.07
CA ASP A 94 8.34 -10.16 -0.47
C ASP A 94 7.11 -10.76 0.21
N ILE A 95 6.29 -9.92 0.84
CA ILE A 95 5.04 -10.33 1.50
C ILE A 95 4.04 -10.87 0.47
N TYR A 96 3.93 -10.22 -0.68
CA TYR A 96 2.93 -10.54 -1.72
C TYR A 96 3.51 -11.32 -2.91
N GLY A 97 4.80 -11.62 -2.89
CA GLY A 97 5.47 -12.47 -3.90
C GLY A 97 5.52 -11.86 -5.30
N TRP A 98 5.73 -10.54 -5.40
CA TRP A 98 5.85 -9.85 -6.68
C TRP A 98 7.19 -10.12 -7.34
N ASP A 99 7.17 -10.44 -8.64
CA ASP A 99 8.36 -10.62 -9.47
C ASP A 99 8.89 -9.27 -9.96
N VAL A 100 9.33 -8.42 -9.02
CA VAL A 100 9.91 -7.09 -9.28
C VAL A 100 11.34 -7.00 -8.79
N GLU A 101 12.16 -6.23 -9.51
CA GLU A 101 13.56 -5.97 -9.17
C GLU A 101 13.63 -4.93 -8.03
N GLU A 102 14.11 -5.31 -6.85
CA GLU A 102 14.15 -4.45 -5.66
C GLU A 102 14.93 -3.16 -5.90
N GLU A 103 16.10 -3.31 -6.53
CA GLU A 103 17.01 -2.23 -6.88
C GLU A 103 16.44 -1.24 -7.90
N SER A 104 15.33 -1.60 -8.55
CA SER A 104 14.64 -0.76 -9.52
C SER A 104 13.56 0.12 -8.89
N ILE A 105 13.21 -0.12 -7.61
CA ILE A 105 12.17 0.64 -6.92
C ILE A 105 12.68 2.06 -6.69
N THR A 106 12.03 3.04 -7.34
CA THR A 106 12.29 4.46 -7.17
C THR A 106 11.04 5.18 -6.72
N ILE A 107 11.17 6.01 -5.68
CA ILE A 107 10.08 6.79 -5.10
C ILE A 107 10.39 8.27 -5.24
N ALA A 108 9.45 9.04 -5.77
CA ALA A 108 9.55 10.48 -5.93
C ALA A 108 8.35 11.18 -5.32
N ASP A 109 8.57 12.24 -4.54
CA ASP A 109 7.48 13.09 -4.07
C ASP A 109 6.81 13.80 -5.24
N SER A 110 5.48 13.90 -5.21
CA SER A 110 4.72 14.66 -6.19
C SER A 110 4.97 16.15 -5.98
N SER A 111 5.45 16.85 -7.02
CA SER A 111 5.67 18.30 -6.97
C SER A 111 4.38 19.11 -7.14
N GLU A 112 3.26 18.49 -7.50
CA GLU A 112 2.03 19.17 -7.95
C GLU A 112 0.78 18.87 -7.10
N ALA A 113 0.92 18.16 -5.98
CA ALA A 113 -0.25 17.65 -5.30
C ALA A 113 -1.13 18.78 -4.71
N ALA A 114 -2.23 19.09 -5.40
CA ALA A 114 -3.31 19.95 -4.93
C ALA A 114 -3.93 19.47 -3.60
N PHE A 115 -3.58 18.26 -3.15
CA PHE A 115 -4.05 17.60 -1.93
C PHE A 115 -2.92 17.16 -0.98
N GLY A 116 -1.76 17.83 -1.00
CA GLY A 116 -0.69 17.50 -0.06
C GLY A 116 0.08 16.23 -0.45
N THR A 117 0.99 15.82 0.43
CA THR A 117 2.28 15.11 0.24
C THR A 117 2.29 13.73 -0.47
N ARG A 118 1.53 13.55 -1.55
CA ARG A 118 1.51 12.35 -2.38
C ARG A 118 2.85 12.05 -3.04
N TYR A 119 3.01 10.83 -3.51
CA TYR A 119 4.24 10.38 -4.17
C TYR A 119 3.94 9.43 -5.33
N HIS A 120 4.97 9.20 -6.13
CA HIS A 120 4.97 8.26 -7.24
C HIS A 120 5.96 7.15 -6.93
N VAL A 121 5.66 5.94 -7.38
CA VAL A 121 6.60 4.81 -7.37
C VAL A 121 6.74 4.27 -8.79
N SER A 122 7.96 3.90 -9.14
CA SER A 122 8.19 3.06 -10.31
C SER A 122 9.12 1.92 -9.97
N MET A 123 8.91 0.79 -10.64
CA MET A 123 9.73 -0.41 -10.51
C MET A 123 9.70 -1.21 -11.81
N LYS A 124 10.64 -2.13 -11.96
CA LYS A 124 10.71 -3.06 -13.08
C LYS A 124 10.26 -4.44 -12.66
N LYS A 125 9.43 -5.05 -13.52
CA LYS A 125 9.16 -6.48 -13.44
C LYS A 125 10.42 -7.24 -13.85
N SER A 126 10.81 -8.21 -13.05
CA SER A 126 11.97 -9.06 -13.34
C SER A 126 11.84 -9.63 -14.75
N ALA A 127 12.93 -9.54 -15.53
CA ALA A 127 13.02 -10.34 -16.74
C ALA A 127 13.00 -11.81 -16.31
N GLN A 128 12.05 -12.61 -16.79
CA GLN A 128 12.16 -14.06 -16.66
C GLN A 128 13.52 -14.45 -17.26
N GLN A 129 14.42 -15.01 -16.45
CA GLN A 129 15.36 -15.96 -17.02
C GLN A 129 14.48 -17.04 -17.62
N GLU A 130 14.47 -17.16 -18.94
CA GLU A 130 13.93 -18.34 -19.60
C GLU A 130 14.49 -19.53 -18.84
N LYS A 131 13.62 -20.30 -18.18
CA LYS A 131 14.00 -21.65 -17.77
C LYS A 131 14.36 -22.37 -19.07
N GLU A 132 15.66 -22.42 -19.37
CA GLU A 132 16.25 -23.52 -20.11
C GLU A 132 15.96 -24.78 -19.30
N GLU A 133 14.73 -25.30 -19.39
CA GLU A 133 14.50 -26.73 -19.28
C GLU A 133 15.17 -27.34 -20.51
N MET A 134 16.48 -27.54 -20.40
CA MET A 134 17.17 -28.55 -21.19
C MET A 134 16.49 -29.88 -20.87
N LEU A 135 15.60 -30.26 -21.78
CA LEU A 135 15.16 -31.64 -21.98
C LEU A 135 16.39 -32.57 -21.94
N PRO A 136 16.40 -33.60 -21.08
CA PRO A 136 17.03 -34.86 -21.45
C PRO A 136 16.21 -35.61 -22.50
#